data_AF-A0A2G2CEH0-F1
#
_entry.id   AF-A0A2G2CEH0-F1
#
_cell.length_a   1.000
_cell.length_b   1.000
_cell.length_c   1.000
_cell.angle_alpha   90.00
_cell.angle_beta   90.00
_cell.angle_gamma   90.00
#
_symmetry.space_group_name_H-M   'P 1'
#
loop_
_entity.id
_entity.type
_entity.pdbx_description
1 polymer ?
#
loop_
_entity_poly.entity_id
_entity_poly.type
_entity_poly.pdbx_seq_one_letter_code
_entity_poly.pdbx_strand_id
1 'polypeptide(L)'
;MERNPKSLLSDLINMVMADGKIKPSEIDFIQKLAIRMDISDRELVDLFENPQPSRPVFSEVERITHFYKLILMMNIDNEAHESEIVALKNFGLKMGIRPVVADQILKKLEQSEDKIIPADELLKIFKIYYN
;
A
#
# COMPACT_ATOMS: atom_id res chain seq x y z
N MET A 1 -9.09 -19.50 -3.94
CA MET A 1 -8.52 -18.27 -4.55
C MET A 1 -7.06 -18.24 -4.16
N GLU A 2 -6.15 -18.36 -5.13
CA GLU A 2 -4.72 -18.26 -4.86
C GLU A 2 -4.39 -16.82 -4.47
N ARG A 3 -3.86 -16.65 -3.26
CA ARG A 3 -3.19 -15.41 -2.86
C ARG A 3 -2.01 -15.24 -3.81
N ASN A 4 -1.91 -14.10 -4.48
CA ASN A 4 -0.71 -13.75 -5.25
C ASN A 4 0.11 -12.73 -4.44
N PRO A 5 0.99 -13.20 -3.53
CA PRO A 5 1.80 -12.31 -2.72
C PRO A 5 2.73 -11.43 -3.58
N LYS A 6 3.16 -11.92 -4.74
CA LYS A 6 4.08 -11.19 -5.62
C LYS A 6 3.43 -9.96 -6.25
N SER A 7 2.18 -10.04 -6.71
CA SER A 7 1.49 -8.86 -7.25
C SER A 7 1.25 -7.78 -6.20
N LEU A 8 0.94 -8.19 -4.96
CA LEU A 8 0.80 -7.27 -3.83
C LEU A 8 2.12 -6.55 -3.53
N LEU A 9 3.22 -7.30 -3.50
CA LEU A 9 4.55 -6.73 -3.27
C LEU A 9 5.00 -5.83 -4.43
N SER A 10 4.65 -6.18 -5.67
CA SER A 10 4.90 -5.34 -6.84
C SER A 10 4.16 -4.00 -6.79
N ASP A 11 2.94 -3.94 -6.26
CA ASP A 11 2.24 -2.66 -6.07
C ASP A 11 3.00 -1.74 -5.10
N LEU A 12 3.55 -2.31 -4.01
CA LEU A 12 4.39 -1.56 -3.06
C LEU A 12 5.68 -1.08 -3.72
N ILE A 13 6.38 -1.95 -4.44
CA ILE A 13 7.60 -1.62 -5.19
C ILE A 13 7.34 -0.52 -6.22
N ASN A 14 6.24 -0.59 -6.97
CA ASN A 14 5.88 0.45 -7.93
C ASN A 14 5.58 1.80 -7.25
N MET A 15 5.10 1.78 -6.00
CA MET A 15 4.83 3.00 -5.25
C MET A 15 6.13 3.70 -4.84
N VAL A 16 7.13 2.99 -4.31
CA VAL A 16 8.44 3.58 -3.97
C VAL A 16 9.23 4.01 -5.20
N MET A 17 9.07 3.30 -6.32
CA MET A 17 9.75 3.69 -7.55
C MET A 17 9.13 4.90 -8.24
N ALA A 18 7.95 5.37 -7.78
CA ALA A 18 7.18 6.40 -8.47
C ALA A 18 7.88 7.76 -8.54
N ASP A 19 8.68 8.11 -7.53
CA ASP A 19 9.44 9.37 -7.45
C ASP A 19 10.90 9.24 -7.93
N GLY A 20 11.34 8.02 -8.26
CA GLY A 20 12.69 7.69 -8.69
C GLY A 20 13.75 7.71 -7.59
N LYS A 21 13.37 7.83 -6.31
CA LYS A 21 14.29 7.89 -5.17
C LYS A 21 13.84 6.94 -4.06
N ILE A 22 14.42 5.75 -4.06
CA ILE A 22 14.14 4.77 -3.00
C ILE A 22 15.04 5.05 -1.79
N LYS A 23 14.43 5.26 -0.63
CA LYS A 23 15.08 5.47 0.67
C LYS A 23 15.41 4.12 1.35
N PRO A 24 16.46 4.04 2.18
CA PRO A 24 16.84 2.78 2.84
C PRO A 24 15.74 2.17 3.74
N SER A 25 14.96 3.03 4.40
CA SER A 25 13.82 2.65 5.25
C SER A 25 12.70 1.97 4.48
N GLU A 26 12.44 2.41 3.25
CA GLU A 26 11.45 1.81 2.36
C GLU A 26 11.89 0.42 1.85
N ILE A 27 13.17 0.26 1.52
CA ILE A 27 13.75 -1.05 1.16
C ILE A 27 13.63 -2.03 2.34
N ASP A 28 14.02 -1.60 3.54
CA ASP A 28 13.93 -2.43 4.76
C ASP A 28 12.49 -2.89 5.02
N PHE A 29 11.51 -2.00 4.82
CA PHE A 29 10.10 -2.37 4.96
C PHE A 29 9.64 -3.38 3.90
N ILE A 30 9.99 -3.17 2.63
CA ILE A 30 9.66 -4.10 1.54
C ILE A 30 10.29 -5.47 1.78
N GLN A 31 11.55 -5.52 2.23
CA GLN A 31 12.24 -6.76 2.60
C GLN A 31 11.53 -7.48 3.75
N LYS A 32 11.17 -6.76 4.81
CA LYS A 32 10.39 -7.34 5.93
C LYS A 32 9.04 -7.90 5.49
N LEU A 33 8.38 -7.28 4.50
CA LEU A 33 7.15 -7.80 3.94
C LEU A 33 7.38 -9.03 3.06
N ALA A 34 8.41 -9.01 2.21
CA ALA A 34 8.78 -10.16 1.37
C ALA A 34 8.99 -11.43 2.23
N ILE A 35 9.74 -11.31 3.34
CA ILE A 35 9.96 -12.40 4.29
C ILE A 35 8.64 -12.94 4.85
N ARG A 36 7.72 -12.05 5.29
CA ARG A 36 6.41 -12.48 5.82
C ARG A 36 5.51 -13.13 4.76
N MET A 37 5.78 -12.85 3.50
CA MET A 37 5.02 -13.34 2.34
C MET A 37 5.67 -14.57 1.71
N ASP A 38 6.73 -15.12 2.33
CA ASP A 38 7.51 -16.26 1.84
C ASP A 38 8.09 -16.01 0.43
N ILE A 39 8.49 -14.77 0.17
CA ILE A 39 9.18 -14.33 -1.04
C ILE A 39 10.67 -14.25 -0.73
N SER A 40 11.47 -15.02 -1.45
CA SER A 40 12.93 -15.02 -1.30
C SER A 40 13.57 -13.72 -1.78
N ASP A 41 14.78 -13.41 -1.30
CA ASP A 41 15.54 -12.24 -1.75
C ASP A 41 15.74 -12.21 -3.26
N ARG A 42 15.95 -13.39 -3.88
CA ARG A 42 16.06 -13.51 -5.34
C ARG A 42 14.77 -13.08 -6.03
N GLU A 43 13.63 -13.58 -5.57
CA GLU A 43 12.34 -13.19 -6.14
C GLU A 43 12.04 -11.72 -5.88
N LEU A 44 12.46 -11.18 -4.74
CA LEU A 44 12.31 -9.75 -4.45
C LEU A 44 13.11 -8.90 -5.45
N VAL A 45 14.37 -9.24 -5.71
CA VAL A 45 15.18 -8.57 -6.75
C VAL A 45 14.52 -8.68 -8.11
N ASP A 46 14.04 -9.87 -8.49
CA ASP A 46 13.31 -10.07 -9.74
C ASP A 46 12.06 -9.18 -9.84
N LEU A 47 11.36 -8.90 -8.73
CA LEU A 47 10.18 -8.04 -8.69
C LEU A 47 10.51 -6.54 -8.77
N PHE A 48 11.71 -6.12 -8.36
CA PHE A 48 12.19 -4.75 -8.60
C PHE A 48 12.48 -4.50 -10.08
N GLU A 49 13.02 -5.50 -10.78
CA GLU A 49 13.28 -5.41 -12.22
C GLU A 49 12.02 -5.63 -13.06
N ASN A 50 11.18 -6.59 -12.65
CA ASN A 50 10.02 -7.08 -13.40
C ASN A 50 8.77 -7.16 -12.50
N PRO A 51 8.20 -6.01 -12.09
CA PRO A 51 7.02 -5.99 -11.23
C PRO A 51 5.83 -6.67 -11.91
N GLN A 52 5.12 -7.48 -11.15
CA GLN A 52 3.90 -8.14 -11.58
C GLN A 52 2.75 -7.12 -11.68
N PRO A 53 1.83 -7.28 -12.65
CA PRO A 53 0.68 -6.39 -12.77
C PRO A 53 -0.22 -6.53 -11.53
N SER A 54 -0.77 -5.39 -11.07
CA SER A 54 -1.80 -5.37 -10.03
C SER A 54 -2.99 -6.23 -10.47
N ARG A 55 -3.48 -7.08 -9.56
CA ARG A 55 -4.57 -8.01 -9.85
C ARG A 55 -5.84 -7.62 -9.08
N PRO A 56 -7.02 -7.59 -9.73
CA PRO A 56 -8.27 -7.20 -9.07
C PRO A 56 -8.90 -8.31 -8.21
N VAL A 57 -8.26 -9.48 -8.06
CA VAL A 57 -8.84 -10.69 -7.44
C VAL A 57 -8.78 -10.65 -5.91
N PHE A 58 -9.19 -9.53 -5.34
CA PHE A 58 -9.22 -9.32 -3.90
C PHE A 58 -10.67 -9.26 -3.42
N SER A 59 -10.97 -9.98 -2.36
CA SER A 59 -12.13 -9.65 -1.53
C SER A 59 -12.02 -8.19 -1.06
N GLU A 60 -13.13 -7.59 -0.72
CA GLU A 60 -13.16 -6.20 -0.28
C GLU A 60 -12.24 -5.92 0.91
N VAL A 61 -12.27 -6.81 1.91
CA VAL A 61 -11.36 -6.78 3.06
C VAL A 61 -9.90 -6.84 2.64
N GLU A 62 -9.56 -7.64 1.63
CA GLU A 62 -8.19 -7.72 1.09
C GLU A 62 -7.76 -6.42 0.38
N ARG A 63 -8.64 -5.80 -0.42
CA ARG A 63 -8.35 -4.51 -1.09
C ARG A 63 -8.08 -3.41 -0.08
N ILE A 64 -8.93 -3.37 0.93
CA ILE A 64 -8.84 -2.48 2.08
C ILE A 64 -7.52 -2.67 2.83
N THR A 65 -7.20 -3.93 3.16
CA THR A 65 -5.99 -4.27 3.91
C THR A 65 -4.73 -3.94 3.11
N HIS A 66 -4.75 -4.19 1.80
CA HIS A 66 -3.62 -3.87 0.92
C HIS A 66 -3.46 -2.35 0.76
N PHE A 67 -4.56 -1.63 0.57
CA PHE A 67 -4.54 -0.16 0.50
C PHE A 67 -3.96 0.46 1.78
N TYR A 68 -4.28 -0.09 2.95
CA TYR A 68 -3.68 0.36 4.20
C TYR A 68 -2.16 0.12 4.28
N LYS A 69 -1.66 -1.01 3.74
CA LYS A 69 -0.21 -1.26 3.66
C LYS A 69 0.50 -0.23 2.79
N LEU A 70 -0.10 0.16 1.66
CA LEU A 70 0.43 1.23 0.81
C LEU A 70 0.52 2.55 1.57
N ILE A 71 -0.49 2.89 2.38
CA ILE A 71 -0.47 4.10 3.23
C ILE A 71 0.66 4.06 4.25
N LEU A 72 0.81 2.94 4.95
CA LEU A 72 1.88 2.77 5.94
C LEU A 72 3.25 2.92 5.29
N MET A 73 3.41 2.36 4.08
CA MET A 73 4.66 2.44 3.35
C MET A 73 4.99 3.90 2.96
N MET A 74 4.02 4.64 2.43
CA MET A 74 4.16 6.06 2.09
C MET A 74 4.53 6.95 3.30
N ASN A 75 4.26 6.51 4.53
CA ASN A 75 4.53 7.31 5.74
C ASN A 75 5.70 6.79 6.57
N ILE A 76 6.50 5.85 6.06
CA ILE A 76 7.64 5.28 6.80
C ILE A 76 8.60 6.37 7.29
N ASP A 77 8.83 7.41 6.50
CA ASP A 77 9.74 8.50 6.83
C ASP A 77 9.04 9.76 7.35
N ASN A 78 7.75 9.66 7.73
CA ASN A 78 6.90 10.80 8.13
C ASN A 78 6.78 11.93 7.09
N GLU A 79 7.21 11.69 5.85
CA GLU A 79 7.11 12.60 4.73
C GLU A 79 6.34 11.91 3.61
N ALA A 80 5.15 12.41 3.28
CA ALA A 80 4.40 11.97 2.10
C ALA A 80 4.51 13.05 1.01
N HIS A 81 5.18 12.74 -0.09
CA HIS A 81 5.29 13.64 -1.23
C HIS A 81 4.00 13.60 -2.07
N GLU A 82 3.68 14.70 -2.76
CA GLU A 82 2.46 14.82 -3.57
C GLU A 82 2.39 13.72 -4.66
N SER A 83 3.52 13.36 -5.27
CA SER A 83 3.63 12.27 -6.25
C SER A 83 3.22 10.92 -5.67
N GLU A 84 3.57 10.64 -4.42
CA GLU A 84 3.23 9.40 -3.72
C GLU A 84 1.74 9.36 -3.38
N ILE A 85 1.17 10.50 -2.95
CA ILE A 85 -0.27 10.62 -2.69
C ILE A 85 -1.06 10.36 -3.98
N VAL A 86 -0.61 10.91 -5.12
CA VAL A 86 -1.22 10.66 -6.44
C VAL A 86 -1.08 9.19 -6.83
N ALA A 87 0.10 8.59 -6.65
CA ALA A 87 0.33 7.17 -6.93
C ALA A 87 -0.59 6.29 -6.09
N LEU A 88 -0.66 6.52 -4.77
CA LEU A 88 -1.53 5.83 -3.84
C LEU A 88 -3.00 5.90 -4.27
N LYS A 89 -3.51 7.09 -4.60
CA LYS A 89 -4.90 7.25 -5.09
C LYS A 89 -5.16 6.47 -6.38
N ASN A 90 -4.20 6.47 -7.30
CA ASN A 90 -4.29 5.70 -8.55
C ASN A 90 -4.30 4.19 -8.30
N PHE A 91 -3.47 3.69 -7.36
CA PHE A 91 -3.51 2.30 -6.93
C PHE A 91 -4.85 1.95 -6.29
N GLY A 92 -5.33 2.79 -5.37
CA GLY A 92 -6.65 2.66 -4.76
C GLY A 92 -7.75 2.51 -5.81
N LEU A 93 -7.78 3.40 -6.80
CA LEU A 93 -8.76 3.36 -7.88
C LEU A 93 -8.70 2.04 -8.69
N LYS A 94 -7.49 1.59 -9.05
CA LYS A 94 -7.28 0.31 -9.78
C LYS A 94 -7.74 -0.91 -8.96
N MET A 95 -7.67 -0.82 -7.64
CA MET A 95 -8.18 -1.83 -6.70
C MET A 95 -9.65 -1.62 -6.34
N GLY A 96 -10.39 -0.74 -7.02
CA GLY A 96 -11.79 -0.49 -6.70
C GLY A 96 -12.02 0.15 -5.32
N ILE A 97 -11.00 0.79 -4.75
CA ILE A 97 -11.18 1.67 -3.59
C ILE A 97 -11.83 2.96 -4.09
N ARG A 98 -12.99 3.29 -3.51
CA ARG A 98 -13.69 4.55 -3.81
C ARG A 98 -12.79 5.74 -3.45
N PRO A 99 -12.63 6.75 -4.32
CA PRO A 99 -11.78 7.92 -4.05
C PRO A 99 -12.09 8.60 -2.71
N VAL A 100 -13.39 8.72 -2.36
CA VAL A 100 -13.83 9.29 -1.08
C VAL A 100 -13.27 8.55 0.14
N VAL A 101 -13.08 7.24 0.04
CA VAL A 101 -12.50 6.44 1.13
C VAL A 101 -11.00 6.72 1.24
N ALA A 102 -10.28 6.79 0.12
CA ALA A 102 -8.88 7.16 0.10
C ALA A 102 -8.65 8.56 0.70
N ASP A 103 -9.47 9.54 0.30
CA ASP A 103 -9.38 10.91 0.82
C ASP A 103 -9.67 10.99 2.33
N GLN A 104 -10.65 10.23 2.82
CA GLN A 104 -10.95 10.20 4.26
C GLN A 104 -9.81 9.61 5.09
N ILE A 105 -9.17 8.55 4.60
CA ILE A 105 -8.05 7.92 5.29
C ILE A 105 -6.86 8.89 5.28
N LEU A 106 -6.53 9.49 4.13
CA LEU A 106 -5.45 10.48 4.02
C LEU A 106 -5.66 11.68 4.96
N LYS A 107 -6.86 12.26 4.97
CA LYS A 107 -7.19 13.36 5.88
C LYS A 107 -7.00 12.97 7.35
N LYS A 108 -7.36 11.74 7.71
CA LYS A 108 -7.22 11.26 9.08
C LYS A 108 -5.77 11.01 9.46
N LEU A 109 -4.96 10.55 8.50
CA LEU A 109 -3.53 10.38 8.65
C LEU A 109 -2.82 11.72 8.87
N GLU A 110 -3.20 12.76 8.12
CA GLU A 110 -2.69 14.12 8.28
C GLU A 110 -2.93 14.66 9.70
N GLN A 111 -4.09 14.33 10.28
CA GLN A 111 -4.54 14.74 11.61
C GLN A 111 -3.93 13.91 12.76
N SER A 112 -3.32 12.76 12.46
CA SER A 112 -2.68 11.91 13.47
C SER A 112 -1.28 12.41 13.79
N GLU A 113 -0.96 12.56 15.08
CA GLU A 113 0.38 12.97 15.55
C GLU A 113 1.45 11.96 15.11
N ASP A 114 1.18 10.66 15.27
CA ASP A 114 2.13 9.58 14.93
C ASP A 114 2.04 9.10 13.47
N LYS A 115 1.24 9.76 12.61
CA LYS A 115 0.93 9.29 11.24
C LYS A 115 0.49 7.82 11.17
N ILE A 116 -0.12 7.30 12.24
CA ILE A 116 -0.67 5.95 12.32
C ILE A 116 -2.16 6.07 12.61
N ILE A 117 -2.98 5.48 11.75
CA ILE A 117 -4.42 5.37 12.01
C ILE A 117 -4.67 4.08 12.79
N PRO A 118 -5.29 4.14 13.97
CA PRO A 118 -5.70 2.96 14.72
C PRO A 118 -6.61 2.04 13.88
N ALA A 119 -6.45 0.73 14.04
CA ALA A 119 -7.17 -0.25 13.22
C ALA A 119 -8.70 -0.14 13.36
N ASP A 120 -9.22 0.20 14.55
CA ASP A 120 -10.66 0.35 14.78
C ASP A 120 -11.24 1.56 14.02
N GLU A 121 -10.48 2.65 13.91
CA GLU A 121 -10.86 3.83 13.17
C GLU A 121 -10.88 3.60 11.67
N LEU A 122 -9.88 2.87 11.19
CA LEU A 122 -9.79 2.44 9.80
C LEU A 122 -11.00 1.56 9.44
N LEU A 123 -11.35 0.60 10.30
CA LEU A 123 -12.52 -0.26 10.14
C LEU A 123 -13.83 0.52 10.13
N LYS A 124 -13.97 1.60 10.92
CA LYS A 124 -15.15 2.47 10.89
C LYS A 124 -15.32 3.14 9.53
N ILE A 125 -14.24 3.67 8.94
CA ILE A 125 -14.28 4.27 7.60
C ILE A 125 -14.77 3.22 6.60
N PHE A 126 -14.20 2.02 6.63
CA PHE A 126 -14.56 0.99 5.66
C PHE A 126 -16.01 0.51 5.81
N LYS A 127 -16.50 0.26 7.02
CA LYS A 127 -17.89 -0.15 7.27
C LYS A 127 -18.93 0.84 6.72
N ILE A 128 -18.59 2.11 6.52
CA ILE A 128 -19.54 3.10 5.96
C ILE A 128 -19.80 2.85 4.47
N TYR A 129 -18.80 2.36 3.72
CA TYR A 129 -18.85 2.36 2.24
C TYR A 129 -18.94 0.98 1.60
N TYR A 130 -18.87 -0.07 2.40
CA TYR A 130 -18.56 -1.43 1.97
C TYR A 130 -19.42 -2.48 2.73
N ASN A 131 -20.66 -2.11 3.10
CA ASN A 131 -21.62 -3.04 3.71
C ASN A 131 -22.17 -4.05 2.70
#